data_AF-A0A6I2V2P1-F1
#
_entry.id   AF-A0A6I2V2P1-F1
#
_cell.length_a   1.000
_cell.length_b   1.000
_cell.length_c   1.000
_cell.angle_alpha   90.00
_cell.angle_beta   90.00
_cell.angle_gamma   90.00
#
_symmetry.space_group_name_H-M   'P 1'
#
loop_
_entity.id
_entity.type
_entity.pdbx_description
1 polymer ?
#
loop_
_entity_poly.entity_id
_entity_poly.type
_entity_poly.pdbx_seq_one_letter_code
_entity_poly.pdbx_strand_id
1 'polypeptide(L)'
;MKSRIATLMVHTSPLDQAGTGDAGGMNVYVIETAKKMAQSGVQVDIFTRANKPGLPGSVDIADGVTVKHLEVGPHAGLSKEELPGQISALTSEFMKLQKQLPKNHYNILHSHYWISGQLGWMISEQ
;
A
#
# COMPACT_ATOMS: atom_id res chain seq x y z
N MET A 1 6.82 -20.68 -7.29
CA MET A 1 6.72 -19.21 -7.23
C MET A 1 6.89 -18.77 -5.78
N LYS A 2 7.64 -17.71 -5.49
CA LYS A 2 7.68 -17.14 -4.13
C LYS A 2 6.29 -16.60 -3.79
N SER A 3 5.77 -16.89 -2.61
CA SER A 3 4.51 -16.31 -2.14
C SER A 3 4.63 -14.79 -2.06
N ARG A 4 3.58 -14.06 -2.45
CA ARG A 4 3.55 -12.59 -2.40
C ARG A 4 2.36 -12.08 -1.59
N ILE A 5 2.62 -11.08 -0.77
CA ILE A 5 1.62 -10.40 0.06
C ILE A 5 1.40 -8.99 -0.50
N ALA A 6 0.13 -8.59 -0.60
CA ALA A 6 -0.24 -7.19 -0.80
C ALA A 6 -0.45 -6.55 0.57
N THR A 7 0.49 -5.70 0.97
CA THR A 7 0.41 -4.89 2.18
C THR A 7 -0.30 -3.58 1.83
N LEU A 8 -1.30 -3.18 2.62
CA LEU A 8 -2.05 -1.94 2.40
C LEU A 8 -1.70 -0.91 3.48
N MET A 9 -1.20 0.25 3.06
CA MET A 9 -0.83 1.36 3.93
C MET A 9 -1.17 2.69 3.23
N VAL A 10 -2.42 3.15 3.38
CA VAL A 10 -2.92 4.33 2.66
C VAL A 10 -3.04 5.59 3.53
N HIS A 11 -2.93 5.47 4.85
CA HIS A 11 -3.06 6.58 5.79
C HIS A 11 -1.88 7.58 5.75
N THR A 12 -0.70 7.11 5.36
CA THR A 12 0.50 7.89 5.01
C THR A 12 1.33 7.05 4.03
N SER A 13 2.23 7.67 3.25
CA SER A 13 3.16 6.92 2.43
C SER A 13 4.24 6.27 3.31
N PRO A 14 4.57 4.98 3.11
CA PRO A 14 5.72 4.36 3.78
C PRO A 14 7.03 5.10 3.47
N LEU A 15 7.11 5.81 2.35
CA LEU A 15 8.29 6.57 1.92
C LEU A 15 8.38 7.97 2.54
N ASP A 16 7.36 8.42 3.27
CA ASP A 16 7.42 9.70 3.97
C ASP A 16 8.39 9.61 5.17
N GLN A 17 9.10 10.69 5.44
CA GLN A 17 10.06 10.77 6.54
C GLN A 17 9.35 10.59 7.89
N ALA A 18 9.71 9.55 8.64
CA ALA A 18 9.18 9.35 9.98
C ALA A 18 9.51 10.55 10.89
N GLY A 19 8.51 10.98 11.68
CA GLY A 19 8.55 12.19 12.50
C GLY A 19 7.95 13.43 11.82
N THR A 20 7.34 13.28 10.64
CA THR A 20 6.67 14.38 9.92
C THR A 20 5.20 14.07 9.64
N GLY A 21 4.31 15.01 9.96
CA GLY A 21 2.86 14.82 9.78
C GLY A 21 2.35 13.55 10.45
N ASP A 22 1.69 12.69 9.67
CA ASP A 22 1.20 11.38 10.12
C ASP A 22 2.23 10.25 9.98
N ALA A 23 3.40 10.52 9.40
CA ALA A 23 4.47 9.53 9.25
C ALA A 23 5.22 9.33 10.57
N GLY A 24 5.27 8.09 11.07
CA GLY A 24 5.83 7.80 12.38
C GLY A 24 6.26 6.34 12.54
N GLY A 25 6.07 5.80 13.75
CA GLY A 25 6.50 4.44 14.08
C GLY A 25 5.89 3.35 13.19
N MET A 26 4.68 3.58 12.67
CA MET A 26 4.04 2.62 11.76
C MET A 26 4.75 2.54 10.41
N ASN A 27 5.22 3.65 9.84
CA ASN A 27 5.96 3.66 8.58
C ASN A 27 7.23 2.82 8.68
N VAL A 28 7.98 3.01 9.77
CA VAL A 28 9.17 2.22 10.08
C VAL A 28 8.79 0.75 10.27
N TYR A 29 7.77 0.47 11.08
CA TYR A 29 7.31 -0.89 11.34
C TYR A 29 6.91 -1.64 10.06
N VAL A 30 6.12 -1.02 9.18
CA VAL A 30 5.66 -1.64 7.92
C VAL A 30 6.84 -1.93 7.00
N ILE A 31 7.76 -0.99 6.82
CA ILE A 31 8.95 -1.17 5.98
C ILE A 31 9.84 -2.29 6.54
N GLU A 32 10.17 -2.25 7.82
CA GLU A 32 11.10 -3.21 8.41
C GLU A 32 10.48 -4.61 8.48
N THR A 33 9.18 -4.72 8.74
CA THR A 33 8.45 -5.99 8.68
C THR A 33 8.44 -6.55 7.25
N ALA A 34 8.18 -5.73 6.23
CA ALA A 34 8.19 -6.15 4.84
C ALA A 34 9.57 -6.67 4.40
N LYS A 35 10.64 -5.98 4.79
CA LYS A 35 12.03 -6.44 4.56
C LYS A 35 12.30 -7.79 5.21
N LYS A 36 11.85 -8.00 6.45
CA LYS A 36 12.02 -9.28 7.16
C LYS A 36 11.22 -10.41 6.54
N MET A 37 10.01 -10.14 6.04
CA MET A 37 9.22 -11.09 5.26
C MET A 37 9.95 -11.49 3.97
N ALA A 38 10.49 -10.52 3.23
CA ALA A 38 11.24 -10.77 1.99
C ALA A 38 12.51 -11.59 2.24
N GLN A 39 13.27 -11.27 3.30
CA GLN A 39 14.42 -12.06 3.74
C GLN A 39 14.04 -13.50 4.12
N SER A 40 12.79 -13.72 4.54
CA SER A 40 12.24 -15.04 4.86
C SER A 40 11.61 -15.75 3.66
N GLY A 41 11.73 -15.19 2.45
CA GLY A 41 11.26 -15.78 1.20
C GLY A 41 9.87 -15.34 0.73
N VAL A 42 9.21 -14.41 1.44
CA VAL A 42 7.88 -13.89 1.09
C VAL A 42 7.99 -12.48 0.53
N GLN A 43 7.68 -12.32 -0.76
CA GLN A 43 7.75 -11.00 -1.40
C GLN A 43 6.59 -10.10 -0.95
N VAL A 44 6.82 -8.80 -0.89
CA VAL A 44 5.84 -7.84 -0.39
C VAL A 44 5.69 -6.67 -1.35
N ASP A 45 4.45 -6.42 -1.76
CA ASP A 45 4.07 -5.16 -2.40
C ASP A 45 3.31 -4.30 -1.40
N ILE A 46 3.81 -3.11 -1.10
CA ILE A 46 3.17 -2.15 -0.21
C ILE A 46 2.40 -1.14 -1.06
N PHE A 47 1.07 -1.23 -1.05
CA PHE A 47 0.21 -0.28 -1.72
C PHE A 47 -0.06 0.93 -0.84
N THR A 48 0.17 2.10 -1.40
CA THR A 48 -0.10 3.40 -0.77
C THR A 48 -0.72 4.36 -1.78
N ARG A 49 -1.29 5.48 -1.32
CA ARG A 49 -1.83 6.51 -2.21
C ARG A 49 -0.70 7.37 -2.78
N ALA A 50 -0.78 7.75 -4.05
CA ALA A 50 0.10 8.76 -4.64
C ALA A 50 -0.20 10.14 -4.00
N ASN A 51 0.70 10.62 -3.13
CA ASN A 51 0.51 11.86 -2.36
C ASN A 51 1.16 13.12 -2.99
N LYS A 52 1.79 12.99 -4.15
CA LYS A 52 2.39 14.08 -4.92
C LYS A 52 2.41 13.72 -6.42
N PRO A 53 2.37 14.72 -7.32
CA PRO A 53 2.40 14.46 -8.75
C PRO A 53 3.76 13.90 -9.19
N GLY A 54 3.75 13.11 -10.27
CA GLY A 54 4.97 12.60 -10.90
C GLY A 54 5.68 11.49 -10.12
N LEU A 55 5.01 10.88 -9.13
CA LEU A 55 5.50 9.68 -8.49
C LEU A 55 5.59 8.52 -9.50
N PRO A 56 6.64 7.68 -9.43
CA PRO A 56 6.66 6.46 -10.22
C PRO A 56 5.56 5.50 -9.73
N GLY A 57 4.98 4.72 -10.64
CA GLY A 57 3.94 3.72 -10.27
C GLY A 57 4.45 2.69 -9.24
N SER A 58 5.75 2.43 -9.21
CA SER A 58 6.39 1.57 -8.21
C SER A 58 7.81 2.02 -7.86
N VAL A 59 8.24 1.73 -6.63
CA VAL A 59 9.59 1.97 -6.11
C VAL A 59 10.07 0.72 -5.38
N ASP A 60 11.16 0.13 -5.85
CA ASP A 60 11.83 -0.95 -5.11
C ASP A 60 12.63 -0.36 -3.95
N ILE A 61 12.39 -0.85 -2.74
CA ILE A 61 13.04 -0.36 -1.51
C ILE A 61 13.96 -1.38 -0.85
N ALA A 62 13.84 -2.65 -1.24
CA ALA A 62 14.73 -3.74 -0.88
C ALA A 62 14.49 -4.92 -1.84
N ASP A 63 15.39 -5.91 -1.86
CA ASP A 63 15.13 -7.16 -2.60
C ASP A 63 13.83 -7.81 -2.10
N GLY A 64 12.89 -8.02 -3.03
CA GLY A 64 11.58 -8.57 -2.74
C GLY A 64 10.58 -7.62 -2.06
N VAL A 65 10.87 -6.32 -1.92
CA VAL A 65 9.94 -5.32 -1.37
C VAL A 65 9.78 -4.13 -2.31
N THR A 66 8.55 -3.92 -2.78
CA THR A 66 8.20 -2.86 -3.71
C THR A 66 7.05 -2.02 -3.15
N VAL A 67 7.19 -0.70 -3.14
CA VAL A 67 6.08 0.23 -2.88
C VAL A 67 5.35 0.51 -4.19
N LYS A 68 4.02 0.38 -4.22
CA LYS A 68 3.17 0.64 -5.38
C LYS A 68 2.20 1.79 -5.08
N HIS A 69 2.16 2.77 -5.97
CA HIS A 69 1.30 3.94 -5.80
C HIS A 69 -0.05 3.75 -6.47
N LEU A 70 -1.12 3.99 -5.72
CA LEU A 70 -2.50 4.08 -6.19
C LEU A 70 -2.80 5.54 -6.56
N GLU A 71 -3.06 5.76 -7.84
CA GLU A 71 -3.37 7.08 -8.39
C GLU A 71 -4.84 7.44 -8.13
N VAL A 72 -5.12 8.01 -6.95
CA VAL A 72 -6.48 8.31 -6.48
C VAL A 72 -6.56 9.67 -5.78
N GLY A 73 -7.61 10.42 -6.14
CA GLY A 73 -7.92 11.74 -5.60
C GLY A 73 -6.94 12.81 -6.06
N PRO A 74 -7.00 14.03 -5.50
CA PRO A 74 -5.94 15.00 -5.69
C PRO A 74 -4.65 14.48 -5.05
N HIS A 75 -3.51 14.67 -5.72
CA HIS A 75 -2.22 14.24 -5.19
C HIS A 75 -1.96 14.81 -3.79
N ALA A 76 -2.11 16.13 -3.62
CA ALA A 76 -1.90 16.82 -2.35
C ALA A 76 -3.23 17.33 -1.75
N GLY A 77 -3.19 17.71 -0.48
CA GLY A 77 -4.29 18.40 0.19
C GLY A 77 -5.39 17.50 0.74
N LEU A 78 -5.19 16.18 0.77
CA LEU A 78 -6.03 15.25 1.51
C LEU A 78 -5.40 14.93 2.87
N SER A 79 -6.12 15.22 3.95
CA SER A 79 -5.78 14.75 5.28
C SER A 79 -6.15 13.27 5.46
N LYS A 80 -5.62 12.63 6.50
CA LYS A 80 -5.99 11.23 6.81
C LYS A 80 -7.48 11.07 7.11
N GLU A 81 -8.13 12.09 7.68
CA GLU A 81 -9.56 12.09 8.01
C GLU A 81 -10.45 12.11 6.77
N GLU A 82 -9.94 12.60 5.64
CA GLU A 82 -10.66 12.68 4.37
C GLU A 82 -10.50 11.42 3.50
N LEU A 83 -9.47 10.61 3.77
CA LEU A 83 -9.19 9.36 3.04
C LEU A 83 -10.34 8.34 3.05
N PRO A 84 -11.18 8.21 4.10
CA PRO A 84 -12.35 7.32 4.04
C PRO A 84 -13.27 7.61 2.85
N GLY A 85 -13.40 8.88 2.45
CA GLY A 85 -14.16 9.27 1.26
C GLY A 85 -13.57 8.76 -0.06
N GLN A 86 -12.31 8.30 -0.05
CA GLN A 86 -11.60 7.79 -1.23
C GLN A 86 -11.57 6.26 -1.31
N ILE A 87 -12.12 5.52 -0.33
CA ILE A 87 -12.01 4.05 -0.27
C ILE A 87 -12.55 3.36 -1.53
N SER A 88 -13.67 3.82 -2.08
CA SER A 88 -14.24 3.25 -3.32
C SER A 88 -13.30 3.43 -4.52
N ALA A 89 -12.69 4.60 -4.65
CA ALA A 89 -11.73 4.89 -5.72
C ALA A 89 -10.41 4.12 -5.52
N LEU A 90 -9.91 4.02 -4.28
CA LEU A 90 -8.75 3.20 -3.92
C LEU A 90 -8.97 1.71 -4.23
N THR A 91 -10.16 1.21 -3.90
CA THR A 91 -10.56 -0.18 -4.22
C THR A 91 -10.56 -0.38 -5.73
N SER A 92 -11.20 0.52 -6.48
CA SER A 92 -11.28 0.44 -7.94
C SER A 92 -9.90 0.45 -8.61
N GLU A 93 -8.99 1.31 -8.15
CA GLU A 93 -7.63 1.39 -8.69
C GLU A 93 -6.80 0.14 -8.33
N PHE A 94 -6.91 -0.36 -7.10
CA PHE A 94 -6.29 -1.63 -6.71
C PHE A 94 -6.77 -2.79 -7.60
N MET A 95 -8.09 -2.92 -7.80
CA MET A 95 -8.67 -3.98 -8.63
C MET A 95 -8.24 -3.87 -10.10
N LYS A 96 -8.10 -2.64 -10.62
CA LYS A 96 -7.57 -2.41 -11.97
C LYS A 96 -6.13 -2.92 -12.10
N LEU A 97 -5.27 -2.65 -11.12
CA LEU A 97 -3.90 -3.19 -11.09
C LEU A 97 -3.89 -4.72 -10.93
N GLN A 98 -4.73 -5.26 -10.04
CA GLN A 98 -4.83 -6.70 -9.80
C GLN A 98 -5.26 -7.47 -11.05
N LYS A 99 -6.17 -6.94 -11.86
CA LYS A 99 -6.61 -7.56 -13.13
C LYS A 99 -5.50 -7.74 -14.16
N GLN A 100 -4.41 -6.97 -14.05
CA GLN A 100 -3.25 -7.10 -14.93
C GLN A 100 -2.27 -8.19 -14.48
N LEU A 101 -2.49 -8.76 -13.29
CA LEU A 101 -1.62 -9.77 -12.69
C LEU A 101 -2.21 -11.17 -12.91
N PRO A 102 -1.36 -12.22 -12.87
CA PRO A 102 -1.84 -13.60 -12.88
C PRO A 102 -2.87 -13.86 -11.77
N LYS A 103 -3.76 -14.82 -12.01
CA LYS A 103 -4.71 -15.26 -10.98
C LYS A 103 -3.96 -15.68 -9.71
N ASN A 104 -4.50 -15.34 -8.54
CA ASN A 104 -3.91 -15.63 -7.22
C ASN A 104 -2.49 -15.05 -7.03
N HIS A 105 -2.17 -13.91 -7.68
CA HIS A 105 -0.88 -13.26 -7.53
C HIS A 105 -0.56 -12.88 -6.07
N TYR A 106 -1.58 -12.43 -5.31
CA TYR A 106 -1.48 -12.21 -3.88
C TYR A 106 -2.30 -13.25 -3.13
N ASN A 107 -1.69 -13.93 -2.17
CA ASN A 107 -2.37 -14.92 -1.34
C ASN A 107 -2.97 -14.32 -0.07
N ILE A 108 -2.46 -13.15 0.35
CA ILE A 108 -2.82 -12.48 1.61
C ILE A 108 -2.88 -10.98 1.36
N LEU A 109 -3.91 -10.34 1.92
CA LEU A 109 -3.97 -8.90 2.15
C LEU A 109 -3.53 -8.61 3.58
N HIS A 110 -2.58 -7.70 3.77
CA HIS A 110 -2.07 -7.32 5.10
C HIS A 110 -2.20 -5.80 5.28
N SER A 111 -3.28 -5.36 5.93
CA SER A 111 -3.58 -3.94 6.10
C SER A 111 -3.02 -3.38 7.40
N HIS A 112 -2.56 -2.12 7.35
CA HIS A 112 -2.04 -1.39 8.50
C HIS A 112 -2.81 -0.10 8.70
N TYR A 113 -3.29 0.12 9.93
CA TYR A 113 -4.23 1.18 10.34
C TYR A 113 -5.67 0.95 9.85
N TRP A 114 -6.64 1.56 10.53
CA TRP A 114 -8.07 1.29 10.31
C TRP A 114 -8.55 1.68 8.89
N ILE A 115 -8.01 2.75 8.32
CA ILE A 115 -8.34 3.20 6.95
C ILE A 115 -7.94 2.13 5.93
N SER A 116 -6.71 1.60 6.04
CA SER A 116 -6.25 0.51 5.17
C SER A 116 -6.99 -0.80 5.49
N GLY A 117 -7.45 -0.99 6.73
CA GLY A 117 -8.32 -2.09 7.14
C GLY A 117 -9.64 -2.09 6.37
N GLN A 118 -10.30 -0.92 6.29
CA GLN A 118 -11.52 -0.74 5.52
C GLN A 118 -11.29 -0.99 4.02
N LEU A 119 -10.18 -0.48 3.47
CA LEU A 119 -9.78 -0.78 2.09
C LEU A 119 -9.57 -2.28 1.86
N GLY A 120 -8.84 -2.94 2.76
CA GLY A 120 -8.57 -4.38 2.68
C GLY A 120 -9.85 -5.22 2.72
N TRP A 121 -10.81 -4.84 3.56
CA TRP A 121 -12.12 -5.48 3.59
C TRP A 121 -12.87 -5.29 2.26
N MET A 122 -12.92 -4.06 1.72
CA MET A 122 -13.59 -3.82 0.44
C MET A 122 -12.99 -4.62 -0.73
N ILE A 123 -11.66 -4.82 -0.73
CA ILE A 123 -10.95 -5.62 -1.74
C ILE A 123 -11.23 -7.12 -1.55
N SER A 124 -11.32 -7.62 -0.30
CA SER A 124 -11.52 -9.05 -0.05
C SER A 124 -12.90 -9.57 -0.46
N GLU A 125 -13.87 -8.68 -0.65
CA GLU A 125 -15.24 -9.01 -1.07
C GLU A 125 -15.45 -8.99 -2.60
N GLN A 126 -14.39 -8.79 -3.40
CA GLN A 126 -14.45 -8.70 -4.87
C GLN A 126 -14.20 -10.04 -5.59
#